data_AF-A0A5B7FT80-F1
#
_entry.id   AF-A0A5B7FT80-F1
#
_cell.length_a   1.000
_cell.length_b   1.000
_cell.length_c   1.000
_cell.angle_alpha   90.00
_cell.angle_beta   90.00
_cell.angle_gamma   90.00
#
_symmetry.space_group_name_H-M   'P 1'
#
loop_
_entity.id
_entity.type
_entity.pdbx_description
1 polymer ?
#
loop_
_entity_poly.entity_id
_entity_poly.type
_entity_poly.pdbx_seq_one_letter_code
_entity_poly.pdbx_strand_id
1 'polypeptide(L)'
;MVLCAGQHLFDTSAAHLAFTTCLMDNTAILQSDNFTAIMDAAVQCAVDVPDKIDDLYNCGVSEEGYQLFRDAGQRQRELAAIVTEVPIVALNEVAVVRRGSQMGQFPELLCREMQEDSSAQEYCRLIQSNQREVNSRE
;
A
#
# COMPACT_ATOMS: atom_id res chain seq x y z
N MET A 1 -7.61 7.34 -7.29
CA MET A 1 -8.49 6.34 -6.64
C MET A 1 -8.01 5.91 -5.27
N VAL A 2 -6.86 5.23 -5.10
CA VAL A 2 -6.41 4.74 -3.77
C VAL A 2 -6.37 5.83 -2.67
N LEU A 3 -5.90 7.03 -3.01
CA LEU A 3 -5.89 8.16 -2.06
C LEU A 3 -7.30 8.63 -1.68
N CYS A 4 -8.18 8.79 -2.68
CA CYS A 4 -9.59 9.13 -2.48
C CYS A 4 -10.35 8.06 -1.69
N ALA A 5 -10.02 6.77 -1.87
CA ALA A 5 -10.62 5.68 -1.12
C ALA A 5 -10.33 5.79 0.38
N GLY A 6 -9.10 6.11 0.75
CA GLY A 6 -8.75 6.34 2.16
C GLY A 6 -9.44 7.56 2.76
N GLN A 7 -9.76 8.57 1.93
CA GLN A 7 -10.41 9.80 2.40
C GLN A 7 -11.94 9.66 2.53
N HIS A 8 -12.59 8.95 1.61
CA HIS A 8 -14.06 8.97 1.48
C HIS A 8 -14.74 7.62 1.69
N LEU A 9 -14.08 6.52 1.33
CA LEU A 9 -14.74 5.20 1.35
C LEU A 9 -14.69 4.56 2.74
N PHE A 10 -13.54 4.62 3.41
CA PHE A 10 -13.26 3.75 4.55
C PHE A 10 -12.91 4.54 5.82
N ASP A 11 -13.68 4.29 6.89
CA ASP A 11 -13.42 4.86 8.22
C ASP A 11 -12.31 4.10 8.98
N THR A 12 -11.82 2.99 8.42
CA THR A 12 -10.79 2.15 9.04
C THR A 12 -9.65 1.85 8.09
N SER A 13 -8.44 1.76 8.65
CA SER A 13 -7.22 1.41 7.93
C SER A 13 -7.30 0.02 7.29
N ALA A 14 -8.02 -0.91 7.92
CA ALA A 14 -8.15 -2.29 7.46
C ALA A 14 -8.98 -2.39 6.16
N ALA A 15 -10.11 -1.69 6.09
CA ALA A 15 -10.95 -1.70 4.89
C ALA A 15 -10.28 -0.97 3.72
N HIS A 16 -9.58 0.15 4.01
CA HIS A 16 -8.76 0.83 3.00
C HIS A 16 -7.63 -0.06 2.46
N LEU A 17 -6.97 -0.82 3.34
CA LEU A 17 -5.94 -1.77 2.94
C LEU A 17 -6.52 -2.88 2.06
N ALA A 18 -7.65 -3.48 2.45
CA ALA A 18 -8.31 -4.54 1.69
C ALA A 18 -8.70 -4.08 0.27
N PHE A 19 -9.30 -2.89 0.16
CA PHE A 19 -9.60 -2.27 -1.13
C PHE A 19 -8.34 -2.06 -1.97
N THR A 20 -7.29 -1.50 -1.37
CA THR A 20 -6.04 -1.21 -2.07
C THR A 20 -5.38 -2.48 -2.59
N THR A 21 -5.32 -3.53 -1.76
CA THR A 21 -4.76 -4.83 -2.16
C THR A 21 -5.56 -5.44 -3.31
N CYS A 22 -6.89 -5.49 -3.20
CA CYS A 22 -7.76 -5.98 -4.28
C CYS A 22 -7.53 -5.22 -5.60
N LEU A 23 -7.42 -3.89 -5.52
CA LEU A 23 -7.22 -3.07 -6.71
C LEU A 23 -5.83 -3.30 -7.32
N MET A 24 -4.79 -3.45 -6.48
CA MET A 24 -3.43 -3.75 -6.94
C MET A 24 -3.30 -5.14 -7.55
N ASP A 25 -4.11 -6.13 -7.18
CA ASP A 25 -4.17 -7.42 -7.87
C ASP A 25 -4.61 -7.27 -9.34
N ASN A 26 -5.27 -6.16 -9.67
CA ASN A 26 -5.69 -5.79 -11.02
C ASN A 26 -4.67 -4.86 -11.72
N THR A 27 -3.37 -4.98 -11.43
CA THR A 27 -2.30 -4.13 -12.00
C THR A 27 -2.37 -3.94 -13.52
N ALA A 28 -2.68 -4.99 -14.29
CA ALA A 28 -2.81 -4.90 -15.74
C ALA A 28 -3.92 -3.93 -16.19
N ILE A 29 -5.04 -3.89 -15.46
CA ILE A 29 -6.14 -2.97 -15.71
C ILE A 29 -5.72 -1.54 -15.35
N LEU A 30 -5.05 -1.37 -14.19
CA LEU A 30 -4.58 -0.06 -13.72
C LEU A 30 -3.54 0.59 -14.63
N GLN A 31 -2.79 -0.21 -15.39
CA GLN A 31 -1.81 0.26 -16.37
C GLN A 31 -2.41 0.55 -17.75
N SER A 32 -3.69 0.23 -17.95
CA SER A 32 -4.39 0.52 -19.21
C SER A 32 -4.86 1.97 -19.26
N ASP A 33 -5.21 2.44 -20.45
CA ASP A 33 -5.92 3.70 -20.69
C ASP A 33 -7.45 3.53 -20.61
N ASN A 34 -7.93 2.32 -20.29
CA ASN A 34 -9.35 2.02 -20.21
C ASN A 34 -9.92 2.43 -18.86
N PHE A 35 -10.34 3.70 -18.79
CA PHE A 35 -10.94 4.27 -17.59
C PHE A 35 -12.15 3.47 -17.07
N THR A 36 -13.00 2.95 -17.96
CA THR A 36 -14.17 2.15 -17.57
C THR A 36 -13.73 0.87 -16.85
N ALA A 37 -12.77 0.13 -17.41
CA ALA A 37 -12.26 -1.09 -16.77
C ALA A 37 -11.60 -0.80 -15.41
N ILE A 38 -10.88 0.32 -15.31
CA ILE A 38 -10.27 0.80 -14.06
C ILE A 38 -11.34 1.07 -13.00
N MET A 39 -12.44 1.73 -13.38
CA MET A 39 -13.56 1.99 -12.47
C MET A 39 -14.30 0.72 -12.08
N ASP A 40 -14.57 -0.19 -13.03
CA ASP A 40 -15.23 -1.46 -12.74
C ASP A 40 -14.44 -2.29 -11.72
N ALA A 41 -13.11 -2.33 -11.86
CA ALA A 41 -12.24 -2.99 -10.87
C ALA A 41 -12.30 -2.31 -9.49
N ALA A 42 -12.34 -0.97 -9.44
CA ALA A 42 -12.50 -0.25 -8.19
C ALA A 42 -13.85 -0.54 -7.52
N VAL A 43 -14.95 -0.60 -8.29
CA VAL A 43 -16.28 -0.97 -7.78
C VAL A 43 -16.27 -2.39 -7.23
N GLN A 44 -15.67 -3.34 -7.95
CA GLN A 44 -15.55 -4.73 -7.51
C GLN A 44 -14.74 -4.85 -6.20
N CYS A 45 -13.78 -3.96 -5.96
CA CYS A 45 -12.97 -3.96 -4.74
C CYS A 45 -13.59 -3.19 -3.57
N ALA A 46 -14.60 -2.34 -3.81
CA ALA A 46 -15.29 -1.56 -2.78
C ALA A 46 -16.53 -2.29 -2.22
N VAL A 47 -16.47 -3.62 -2.12
CA VAL A 47 -17.64 -4.49 -1.87
C VAL A 47 -18.46 -4.11 -0.63
N ASP A 48 -17.80 -3.54 0.38
CA ASP A 48 -18.43 -3.20 1.66
C ASP A 48 -19.07 -1.80 1.69
N VAL A 49 -18.78 -0.94 0.70
CA VAL A 49 -19.24 0.46 0.63
C VAL A 49 -19.66 0.88 -0.79
N PRO A 50 -20.53 0.11 -1.46
CA PRO A 50 -20.91 0.36 -2.86
C PRO A 50 -21.63 1.70 -3.07
N ASP A 51 -22.29 2.22 -2.03
CA ASP A 51 -23.02 3.50 -2.03
C ASP A 51 -22.10 4.74 -2.06
N LYS A 52 -20.82 4.57 -1.72
CA LYS A 52 -19.83 5.67 -1.71
C LYS A 52 -18.96 5.72 -2.97
N ILE A 53 -19.22 4.88 -3.97
CA ILE A 53 -18.43 4.84 -5.22
C ILE A 53 -18.48 6.17 -5.97
N ASP A 54 -19.61 6.87 -5.95
CA ASP A 54 -19.70 8.19 -6.58
C ASP A 54 -18.75 9.20 -5.91
N ASP A 55 -18.55 9.12 -4.60
CA ASP A 55 -17.58 9.96 -3.88
C ASP A 55 -16.14 9.65 -4.30
N LEU A 56 -15.82 8.37 -4.50
CA LEU A 56 -14.52 7.95 -5.04
C LEU A 56 -14.28 8.55 -6.43
N TYR A 57 -15.27 8.46 -7.32
CA TYR A 57 -15.19 9.01 -8.68
C TYR A 57 -15.06 10.54 -8.62
N ASN A 58 -15.94 11.21 -7.88
CA ASN A 58 -15.95 12.66 -7.76
C ASN A 58 -14.64 13.20 -7.19
N CYS A 59 -14.08 12.55 -6.16
CA CYS A 59 -12.75 12.89 -5.67
C CYS A 59 -11.69 12.64 -6.75
N GLY A 60 -11.73 11.52 -7.46
CA GLY A 60 -10.73 11.14 -8.46
C GLY A 60 -10.59 12.12 -9.63
N VAL A 61 -11.67 12.82 -10.00
CA VAL A 61 -11.70 13.78 -11.11
C VAL A 61 -11.68 15.25 -10.68
N SER A 62 -11.65 15.53 -9.37
CA SER A 62 -11.71 16.90 -8.83
C SER A 62 -10.33 17.47 -8.49
N GLU A 63 -10.31 18.76 -8.15
CA GLU A 63 -9.13 19.43 -7.59
C GLU A 63 -8.64 18.77 -6.30
N GLU A 64 -9.56 18.20 -5.50
CA GLU A 64 -9.22 17.47 -4.28
C GLU A 64 -8.36 16.25 -4.60
N GLY A 65 -8.78 15.40 -5.53
CA GLY A 65 -7.99 14.23 -5.92
C GLY A 65 -6.63 14.59 -6.50
N TYR A 66 -6.56 15.69 -7.27
CA TYR A 66 -5.29 16.22 -7.76
C TYR A 66 -4.37 16.69 -6.61
N GLN A 67 -4.92 17.36 -5.61
CA GLN A 67 -4.17 17.82 -4.45
C GLN A 67 -3.65 16.66 -3.62
N LEU A 68 -4.50 15.64 -3.34
CA LEU A 68 -4.08 14.41 -2.69
C LEU A 68 -2.93 13.73 -3.43
N PHE A 69 -3.00 13.64 -4.75
CA PHE A 69 -1.92 13.07 -5.57
C PHE A 69 -0.62 13.87 -5.45
N ARG A 70 -0.69 15.20 -5.47
CA ARG A 70 0.47 16.07 -5.29
C ARG A 70 1.11 15.90 -3.91
N ASP A 71 0.29 15.84 -2.87
CA ASP A 71 0.75 15.70 -1.48
C ASP A 71 1.41 14.34 -1.26
N ALA A 72 0.84 13.26 -1.80
CA ALA A 72 1.46 11.94 -1.80
C ALA A 72 2.83 11.95 -2.52
N GLY A 73 2.92 12.63 -3.67
CA GLY A 73 4.18 12.78 -4.40
C GLY A 73 5.21 13.64 -3.66
N GLN A 74 4.80 14.69 -2.96
CA GLN A 74 5.68 15.47 -2.09
C GLN A 74 6.20 14.62 -0.94
N ARG A 75 5.29 13.92 -0.27
CA ARG A 75 5.62 13.04 0.84
C ARG A 75 6.62 11.94 0.44
N GLN A 76 6.45 11.38 -0.75
CA GLN A 76 7.39 10.41 -1.30
C GLN A 76 8.81 10.99 -1.45
N ARG A 77 8.94 12.25 -1.90
CA ARG A 77 10.22 12.94 -2.04
C ARG A 77 10.87 13.28 -0.70
N GLU A 78 10.08 13.56 0.33
CA GLU A 78 10.58 13.77 1.70
C GLU A 78 11.20 12.50 2.27
N LEU A 79 10.57 11.34 2.02
CA LEU A 79 11.07 10.03 2.47
C LEU A 79 12.29 9.55 1.67
N ALA A 80 12.33 9.85 0.38
CA ALA A 80 13.45 9.52 -0.50
C ALA A 80 13.65 10.61 -1.56
N ALA A 81 14.66 11.46 -1.36
CA ALA A 81 14.97 12.58 -2.26
C ALA A 81 15.22 12.15 -3.71
N ILE A 82 15.64 10.89 -3.93
CA ILE A 82 15.78 10.27 -5.24
C ILE A 82 14.91 9.02 -5.27
N VAL A 83 13.73 9.12 -5.90
CA VAL A 83 12.86 8.00 -6.22
C VAL A 83 13.24 7.51 -7.61
N THR A 84 14.19 6.57 -7.70
CA THR A 84 14.51 5.92 -8.98
C THR A 84 13.68 4.66 -9.19
N GLU A 85 13.19 4.05 -8.12
CA GLU A 85 12.52 2.75 -8.14
C GLU A 85 11.42 2.70 -7.07
N VAL A 86 10.41 1.85 -7.31
CA VAL A 86 9.33 1.51 -6.37
C VAL A 86 9.32 -0.02 -6.16
N PRO A 87 8.75 -0.53 -5.05
CA PRO A 87 8.18 0.19 -3.91
C PRO A 87 9.24 0.84 -3.01
N ILE A 88 8.81 1.89 -2.29
CA ILE A 88 9.50 2.45 -1.13
C ILE A 88 8.67 2.12 0.10
N VAL A 89 9.31 1.60 1.15
CA VAL A 89 8.66 1.36 2.44
C VAL A 89 9.39 2.15 3.50
N ALA A 90 8.64 2.88 4.32
CA ALA A 90 9.16 3.64 5.43
C ALA A 90 8.55 3.16 6.75
N LEU A 91 9.38 3.10 7.78
CA LEU A 91 9.00 2.82 9.17
C LEU A 91 9.44 4.01 10.00
N ASN A 92 8.54 4.60 10.79
CA ASN A 92 8.82 5.77 11.63
C ASN A 92 9.56 6.89 10.88
N GLU A 93 9.04 7.32 9.72
CA GLU A 93 9.65 8.35 8.85
C GLU A 93 10.98 7.96 8.17
N VAL A 94 11.47 6.74 8.38
CA VAL A 94 12.74 6.26 7.81
C VAL A 94 12.48 5.27 6.69
N ALA A 95 12.95 5.58 5.48
CA ALA A 95 12.87 4.68 4.34
C ALA A 95 13.80 3.45 4.52
N VAL A 96 13.20 2.29 4.81
CA VAL A 96 13.86 1.00 5.06
C VAL A 96 13.96 0.13 3.79
N VAL A 97 13.03 0.30 2.85
CA VAL A 97 13.08 -0.28 1.50
C VAL A 97 13.04 0.86 0.51
N ARG A 98 14.00 0.89 -0.42
CA ARG A 98 14.08 1.95 -1.45
C ARG A 98 13.98 1.41 -2.87
N ARG A 99 13.99 0.08 -3.03
CA ARG A 99 14.01 -0.64 -4.29
C ARG A 99 13.29 -1.98 -4.13
N GLY A 100 12.64 -2.45 -5.19
CA GLY A 100 11.91 -3.73 -5.17
C GLY A 100 12.78 -4.94 -4.79
N SER A 101 14.06 -4.94 -5.14
CA SER A 101 14.99 -6.02 -4.75
C SER A 101 15.22 -6.15 -3.24
N GLN A 102 14.95 -5.09 -2.47
CA GLN A 102 15.07 -5.10 -1.01
C GLN A 102 13.81 -5.62 -0.30
N MET A 103 12.71 -5.85 -1.03
CA MET A 103 11.46 -6.32 -0.43
C MET A 103 11.60 -7.67 0.28
N GLY A 104 12.51 -8.54 -0.16
CA GLY A 104 12.80 -9.80 0.54
C GLY A 104 13.33 -9.62 1.96
N GLN A 105 13.94 -8.46 2.26
CA GLN A 105 14.49 -8.12 3.58
C GLN A 105 13.47 -7.38 4.46
N PHE A 106 12.33 -6.97 3.89
CA PHE A 106 11.35 -6.15 4.60
C PHE A 106 10.81 -6.81 5.88
N PRO A 107 10.47 -8.11 5.91
CA PRO A 107 9.98 -8.74 7.14
C PRO A 107 10.98 -8.67 8.30
N GLU A 108 12.28 -8.84 8.03
CA GLU A 108 13.33 -8.73 9.04
C GLU A 108 13.50 -7.28 9.54
N LEU A 109 13.47 -6.31 8.62
CA LEU A 109 13.57 -4.90 8.95
C LEU A 109 12.38 -4.44 9.81
N LEU A 110 11.16 -4.84 9.43
CA LEU A 110 9.95 -4.59 10.22
C LEU A 110 10.10 -5.16 11.64
N CYS A 111 10.58 -6.39 11.75
CA CYS A 111 10.78 -7.03 13.05
C CYS A 111 11.90 -6.45 13.88
N ARG A 112 12.88 -5.76 13.27
CA ARG A 112 13.89 -5.00 14.00
C ARG A 112 13.32 -3.72 14.58
N GLU A 113 12.50 -3.01 13.81
CA GLU A 113 11.88 -1.76 14.26
C GLU A 113 10.77 -2.00 15.30
N MET A 114 10.09 -3.14 15.24
CA MET A 114 9.00 -3.49 16.15
C MET A 114 9.43 -4.34 17.36
N GLN A 115 10.72 -4.43 17.69
CA GLN A 115 11.22 -5.28 18.78
C GLN A 115 10.59 -4.96 20.15
N GLU A 116 10.22 -3.70 20.36
CA GLU A 116 9.61 -3.23 21.61
C GLU A 116 8.07 -3.38 21.61
N ASP A 117 7.46 -3.71 20.46
CA ASP A 117 6.02 -3.88 20.33
C ASP A 117 5.60 -5.32 20.61
N SER A 118 4.96 -5.53 21.76
CA SER A 118 4.43 -6.83 22.16
C SER A 118 3.43 -7.44 21.17
N SER A 119 2.71 -6.62 20.39
CA SER A 119 1.75 -7.10 19.39
C SER A 119 2.41 -7.70 18.14
N ALA A 120 3.67 -7.33 17.88
CA ALA A 120 4.43 -7.82 16.72
C ALA A 120 5.24 -9.10 17.02
N GLN A 121 5.36 -9.49 18.28
CA GLN A 121 6.24 -10.60 18.68
C GLN A 121 5.86 -11.95 18.05
N GLU A 122 4.57 -12.25 17.92
CA GLU A 122 4.10 -13.49 17.31
C GLU A 122 4.45 -13.54 15.82
N TYR A 123 4.13 -12.46 15.09
CA TYR A 123 4.49 -12.31 13.68
C TYR A 123 6.01 -12.45 13.47
N CYS A 124 6.81 -11.77 14.28
CA CYS A 124 8.27 -11.79 14.16
C CYS A 124 8.90 -13.14 14.49
N ARG A 125 8.31 -13.89 15.42
CA ARG A 125 8.73 -15.27 15.69
C ARG A 125 8.48 -16.19 14.50
N LEU A 126 7.32 -16.06 13.85
CA LEU A 126 6.95 -16.86 12.67
C LEU A 126 7.92 -16.61 11.50
N ILE A 127 8.22 -15.34 11.19
CA ILE A 127 9.20 -14.97 10.15
C ILE A 127 10.57 -15.62 10.42
N GLN A 128 11.08 -15.51 11.65
CA GLN A 128 12.38 -16.06 12.03
C GLN A 128 12.43 -17.60 11.96
N SER A 129 11.31 -18.28 12.23
CA SER A 129 11.23 -19.74 12.14
C SER A 129 11.28 -20.25 10.70
N ASN A 130 10.53 -19.62 9.79
CA ASN A 130 10.48 -20.02 8.37
C ASN A 130 11.84 -19.87 7.68
N GLN A 131 12.62 -18.85 8.03
CA GLN A 131 13.95 -18.64 7.45
C GLN A 131 14.98 -19.69 7.88
N ARG A 132 14.89 -20.19 9.12
CA ARG A 132 15.75 -21.30 9.58
C ARG A 132 15.47 -22.57 8.81
N GLU A 133 14.21 -22.83 8.46
CA GLU A 133 13.85 -23.99 7.65
C GLU A 133 14.39 -23.88 6.21
N VAL A 134 14.33 -22.69 5.61
CA VAL A 134 14.90 -22.45 4.26
C VAL A 134 16.41 -22.66 4.25
N ASN A 135 17.15 -22.07 5.21
CA ASN A 135 18.60 -22.21 5.30
C ASN A 135 19.09 -23.61 5.71
N SER A 136 18.20 -24.45 6.26
CA SER A 136 18.51 -25.86 6.60
C SER A 136 18.33 -26.83 5.43
N ARG A 137 17.79 -26.36 4.30
CA ARG A 137 17.53 -27.14 3.09
C ARG A 137 18.50 -26.82 1.93
N GLU A 138 19.40 -25.85 2.13
CA GLU A 138 20.56 -25.57 1.28
C GLU A 138 21.81 -26.27 1.81
#